data_AF-A0A925GK31-F1
#
_entry.id   AF-A0A925GK31-F1
#
_cell.length_a   1.000
_cell.length_b   1.000
_cell.length_c   1.000
_cell.angle_alpha   90.00
_cell.angle_beta   90.00
_cell.angle_gamma   90.00
#
_symmetry.space_group_name_H-M   'P 1'
#
loop_
_entity.id
_entity.type
_entity.pdbx_description
1 polymer ?
#
loop_
_entity_poly.entity_id
_entity_poly.type
_entity_poly.pdbx_seq_one_letter_code
_entity_poly.pdbx_strand_id
1 'polypeptide(L)'
;MISTATSSNHNDFANRVMKVDHAGENGAVNIYAGQIFFARITAPKLVAELIEFKSHEERHRAIFWAELQSRNHPRCRSYLLCGFGGYVLGLITGLFGRHAIAATTVAVERVVLRHLEHQLEQLRGKDDAAVMAIESIVAEERDHHDQSAEQINVDGFWSRALMPIVSISTEAVIWIGMKA
;
A
#
# COMPACT_ATOMS: atom_id res chain seq x y z
N MET A 1 35.04 -10.02 13.72
CA MET A 1 34.33 -10.37 12.48
C MET A 1 32.81 -10.56 12.63
N ILE A 2 32.21 -10.29 13.80
CA ILE A 2 30.75 -10.47 14.02
C ILE A 2 29.94 -9.21 13.60
N SER A 3 30.54 -8.02 13.64
CA SER A 3 29.84 -6.74 13.36
C SER A 3 29.43 -6.54 11.89
N THR A 4 30.22 -7.04 10.94
CA THR A 4 29.99 -6.84 9.49
C THR A 4 28.92 -7.76 8.90
N ALA A 5 28.72 -8.95 9.47
CA ALA A 5 27.69 -9.89 9.00
C ALA A 5 26.29 -9.40 9.40
N THR A 6 26.14 -8.89 10.63
CA THR A 6 24.88 -8.36 11.15
C THR A 6 24.43 -7.10 10.41
N SER A 7 25.35 -6.18 10.10
CA SER A 7 25.03 -4.99 9.29
C SER A 7 24.63 -5.35 7.85
N SER A 8 25.27 -6.35 7.23
CA SER A 8 24.90 -6.81 5.89
C SER A 8 23.49 -7.43 5.83
N ASN A 9 23.12 -8.22 6.85
CA ASN A 9 21.80 -8.86 6.92
C ASN A 9 20.66 -7.87 7.23
N HIS A 10 20.94 -6.83 8.02
CA HIS A 10 19.98 -5.77 8.30
C HIS A 10 19.69 -4.91 7.06
N ASN A 11 20.73 -4.55 6.31
CA ASN A 11 20.56 -3.83 5.05
C ASN A 11 19.78 -4.67 4.03
N ASP A 12 20.03 -5.98 3.95
CA ASP A 12 19.29 -6.87 3.02
C ASP A 12 17.80 -6.96 3.36
N PHE A 13 17.46 -7.02 4.65
CA PHE A 13 16.06 -6.98 5.09
C PHE A 13 15.39 -5.64 4.75
N ALA A 14 16.01 -4.50 5.07
CA ALA A 14 15.48 -3.18 4.77
C ALA A 14 15.27 -2.99 3.26
N ASN A 15 16.19 -3.46 2.43
CA ASN A 15 16.07 -3.41 0.98
C ASN A 15 14.87 -4.20 0.46
N ARG A 16 14.59 -5.37 1.04
CA ARG A 16 13.43 -6.18 0.68
C ARG A 16 12.12 -5.52 1.10
N VAL A 17 12.09 -4.92 2.28
CA VAL A 17 10.97 -4.11 2.77
C VAL A 17 10.66 -2.96 1.81
N MET A 18 11.64 -2.09 1.51
CA MET A 18 11.46 -0.96 0.57
C MET A 18 10.99 -1.41 -0.82
N LYS A 19 11.47 -2.56 -1.31
CA LYS A 19 11.05 -3.14 -2.59
C LYS A 19 9.58 -3.57 -2.58
N VAL A 20 9.17 -4.25 -1.51
CA VAL A 20 7.80 -4.74 -1.34
C VAL A 20 6.84 -3.59 -1.20
N ASP A 21 7.16 -2.59 -0.37
CA ASP A 21 6.29 -1.44 -0.16
C ASP A 21 6.14 -0.63 -1.45
N HIS A 22 7.23 -0.33 -2.15
CA HIS A 22 7.17 0.33 -3.45
C HIS A 22 6.25 -0.41 -4.47
N ALA A 23 6.22 -1.74 -4.43
CA ALA A 23 5.31 -2.53 -5.25
C ALA A 23 3.86 -2.50 -4.73
N GLY A 24 3.67 -2.53 -3.41
CA GLY A 24 2.39 -2.37 -2.72
C GLY A 24 1.72 -1.04 -3.06
N GLU A 25 2.44 0.07 -2.88
CA GLU A 25 1.98 1.43 -3.23
C GLU A 25 1.60 1.51 -4.71
N ASN A 26 2.38 0.87 -5.60
CA ASN A 26 2.00 0.79 -7.01
C ASN A 26 0.69 0.03 -7.24
N GLY A 27 0.43 -1.01 -6.45
CA GLY A 27 -0.86 -1.69 -6.44
C GLY A 27 -1.98 -0.75 -6.03
N ALA A 28 -1.84 -0.05 -4.90
CA ALA A 28 -2.83 0.88 -4.38
C ALA A 28 -3.15 2.03 -5.35
N VAL A 29 -2.13 2.68 -5.92
CA VAL A 29 -2.29 3.69 -7.00
C VAL A 29 -3.17 3.17 -8.14
N ASN A 30 -2.97 1.91 -8.53
CA ASN A 30 -3.73 1.31 -9.62
C ASN A 30 -5.13 0.85 -9.20
N ILE A 31 -5.35 0.44 -7.94
CA ILE A 31 -6.70 0.21 -7.38
C ILE A 31 -7.53 1.48 -7.53
N TYR A 32 -7.03 2.61 -7.04
CA TYR A 32 -7.76 3.88 -7.14
C TYR A 32 -7.96 4.30 -8.60
N ALA A 33 -6.96 4.12 -9.47
CA ALA A 33 -7.12 4.39 -10.91
C ALA A 33 -8.25 3.57 -11.55
N GLY A 34 -8.37 2.28 -11.20
CA GLY A 34 -9.45 1.41 -11.65
C GLY A 34 -10.81 1.81 -11.08
N GLN A 35 -10.87 2.15 -9.79
CA GLN A 35 -12.10 2.62 -9.15
C GLN A 35 -12.60 3.91 -9.77
N ILE A 36 -11.72 4.91 -9.97
CA ILE A 36 -12.05 6.20 -10.59
C ILE A 36 -12.69 6.01 -11.97
N PHE A 37 -12.24 5.03 -12.75
CA PHE A 37 -12.78 4.76 -14.08
C PHE A 37 -14.30 4.52 -14.04
N PHE A 38 -14.76 3.59 -13.20
CA PHE A 38 -16.19 3.30 -13.07
C PHE A 38 -16.93 4.23 -12.10
N ALA A 39 -16.26 4.78 -11.09
CA ALA A 39 -16.86 5.67 -10.10
C ALA A 39 -17.51 6.91 -10.73
N ARG A 40 -16.99 7.40 -11.87
CA ARG A 40 -17.62 8.47 -12.66
C ARG A 40 -19.07 8.18 -13.05
N ILE A 41 -19.46 6.91 -13.11
CA ILE A 41 -20.80 6.44 -13.45
C ILE A 41 -21.49 5.88 -12.20
N THR A 42 -20.82 5.04 -11.43
CA THR A 42 -21.41 4.25 -10.34
C THR A 42 -21.42 4.97 -8.98
N ALA A 43 -20.51 5.92 -8.77
CA ALA A 43 -20.39 6.68 -7.52
C ALA A 43 -19.74 8.07 -7.74
N PRO A 44 -20.34 8.99 -8.53
CA PRO A 44 -19.68 10.22 -8.95
C PRO A 44 -19.20 11.11 -7.79
N LYS A 45 -19.91 11.05 -6.65
CA LYS A 45 -19.59 11.80 -5.43
C LYS A 45 -18.26 11.37 -4.78
N LEU A 46 -17.77 10.16 -5.03
CA LEU A 46 -16.50 9.67 -4.49
C LEU A 46 -15.30 10.01 -5.39
N VAL A 47 -15.51 10.50 -6.62
CA VAL A 47 -14.41 10.65 -7.59
C VAL A 47 -13.34 11.63 -7.11
N ALA A 48 -13.73 12.74 -6.47
CA ALA A 48 -12.79 13.73 -5.96
C ALA A 48 -11.89 13.13 -4.86
N GLU A 49 -12.50 12.45 -3.89
CA GLU A 49 -11.82 11.76 -2.79
C GLU A 49 -10.90 10.64 -3.31
N LEU A 50 -11.33 9.83 -4.28
CA LEU A 50 -10.49 8.79 -4.89
C LEU A 50 -9.27 9.37 -5.63
N ILE A 51 -9.39 10.55 -6.23
CA ILE A 51 -8.26 11.24 -6.87
C ILE A 51 -7.25 11.70 -5.82
N GLU A 52 -7.74 12.19 -4.68
CA GLU A 52 -6.92 12.60 -3.55
C GLU A 52 -6.17 11.40 -2.95
N PHE A 53 -6.87 10.30 -2.63
CA PHE A 53 -6.24 9.06 -2.16
C PHE A 53 -5.19 8.56 -3.16
N LYS A 54 -5.51 8.49 -4.45
CA LYS A 54 -4.53 8.11 -5.47
C LYS A 54 -3.28 9.01 -5.43
N SER A 55 -3.44 10.30 -5.18
CA SER A 55 -2.32 11.24 -5.12
C SER A 55 -1.42 11.02 -3.89
N HIS A 56 -1.99 10.54 -2.77
CA HIS A 56 -1.25 10.20 -1.55
C HIS A 56 -0.36 8.98 -1.81
N GLU A 57 -0.96 7.91 -2.34
CA GLU A 57 -0.26 6.68 -2.72
C GLU A 57 0.83 6.92 -3.78
N GLU A 58 0.61 7.85 -4.72
CA GLU A 58 1.65 8.25 -5.68
C GLU A 58 2.86 8.91 -5.00
N ARG A 59 2.60 9.68 -3.94
CA ARG A 59 3.63 10.31 -3.11
C ARG A 59 4.37 9.26 -2.28
N HIS A 60 3.67 8.34 -1.63
CA HIS A 60 4.24 7.23 -0.86
C HIS A 60 5.09 6.34 -1.73
N ARG A 61 4.58 5.95 -2.91
CA ARG A 61 5.37 5.23 -3.93
C ARG A 61 6.65 5.98 -4.30
N ALA A 62 6.59 7.30 -4.46
CA ALA A 62 7.76 8.11 -4.80
C ALA A 62 8.79 8.15 -3.66
N ILE A 63 8.36 8.17 -2.40
CA ILE A 63 9.24 8.08 -1.22
C ILE A 63 10.02 6.76 -1.23
N PHE A 64 9.33 5.61 -1.35
CA PHE A 64 10.01 4.33 -1.42
C PHE A 64 10.91 4.19 -2.65
N TRP A 65 10.51 4.77 -3.78
CA TRP A 65 11.33 4.78 -4.98
C TRP A 65 12.61 5.61 -4.82
N ALA A 66 12.52 6.77 -4.16
CA ALA A 66 13.68 7.60 -3.85
C ALA A 66 14.67 6.83 -2.96
N GLU A 67 14.16 6.09 -1.97
CA GLU A 67 14.97 5.29 -1.07
C GLU A 67 15.61 4.07 -1.75
N LEU A 68 14.91 3.40 -2.67
CA LEU A 68 15.52 2.35 -3.49
C LEU A 68 16.64 2.89 -4.40
N GLN A 69 16.44 4.09 -4.97
CA GLN A 69 17.45 4.73 -5.81
C GLN A 69 18.68 5.18 -5.02
N SER A 70 18.50 5.73 -3.80
CA SER A 70 19.61 6.13 -2.93
C SER A 70 20.51 4.94 -2.59
N ARG A 71 19.93 3.74 -2.51
CA ARG A 71 20.60 2.46 -2.27
C ARG A 71 21.09 1.75 -3.53
N ASN A 72 20.86 2.33 -4.71
CA ASN A 72 21.18 1.74 -6.02
C ASN A 72 20.54 0.34 -6.25
N HIS A 73 19.32 0.14 -5.75
CA HIS A 73 18.57 -1.11 -5.89
C HIS A 73 17.45 -1.02 -6.93
N PRO A 74 17.22 -2.09 -7.72
CA PRO A 74 16.17 -2.12 -8.73
C PRO A 74 14.78 -2.31 -8.10
N ARG A 75 13.75 -2.05 -8.90
CA ARG A 75 12.35 -2.34 -8.55
C ARG A 75 12.15 -3.83 -8.22
N CYS A 76 11.17 -4.09 -7.36
CA CYS A 76 10.70 -5.45 -7.11
C CYS A 76 10.11 -6.09 -8.38
N ARG A 77 10.26 -7.41 -8.52
CA ARG A 77 9.65 -8.19 -9.61
C ARG A 77 8.12 -8.16 -9.55
N SER A 78 7.53 -8.06 -8.36
CA SER A 78 6.09 -7.98 -8.17
C SER A 78 5.50 -6.64 -8.59
N TYR A 79 6.29 -5.60 -8.87
CA TYR A 79 5.80 -4.24 -9.16
C TYR A 79 4.74 -4.20 -10.27
N LEU A 80 4.99 -4.89 -11.39
CA LEU A 80 4.04 -4.96 -12.51
C LEU A 80 2.81 -5.80 -12.16
N LEU A 81 2.99 -6.89 -11.42
CA LEU A 81 1.90 -7.76 -10.98
C LEU A 81 0.95 -7.01 -10.04
N CYS A 82 1.51 -6.27 -9.07
CA CYS A 82 0.75 -5.43 -8.14
C CYS A 82 -0.02 -4.35 -8.89
N GLY A 83 0.62 -3.65 -9.83
CA GLY A 83 -0.06 -2.62 -10.63
C GLY A 83 -1.21 -3.17 -11.45
N PHE A 84 -0.99 -4.28 -12.17
CA PHE A 84 -2.04 -4.91 -12.96
C PHE A 84 -3.17 -5.48 -12.10
N GLY A 85 -2.84 -6.24 -11.05
CA GLY A 85 -3.82 -6.82 -10.13
C GLY A 85 -4.63 -5.74 -9.39
N GLY A 86 -3.95 -4.67 -8.95
CA GLY A 86 -4.59 -3.52 -8.35
C GLY A 86 -5.59 -2.86 -9.31
N TYR A 87 -5.20 -2.62 -10.56
CA TYR A 87 -6.09 -2.04 -11.56
C TYR A 87 -7.34 -2.90 -11.81
N VAL A 88 -7.17 -4.22 -11.94
CA VAL A 88 -8.29 -5.16 -12.12
C VAL A 88 -9.22 -5.15 -10.92
N LEU A 89 -8.69 -5.22 -9.69
CA LEU A 89 -9.49 -5.12 -8.46
C LEU A 89 -10.24 -3.78 -8.39
N GLY A 90 -9.58 -2.69 -8.77
CA GLY A 90 -10.16 -1.35 -8.83
C GLY A 90 -11.31 -1.27 -9.83
N LEU A 91 -11.17 -1.84 -11.03
CA LEU A 91 -12.24 -1.90 -12.02
C LEU A 91 -13.45 -2.70 -11.51
N ILE A 92 -13.20 -3.88 -10.92
CA ILE A 92 -14.27 -4.74 -10.39
C ILE A 92 -15.03 -4.01 -9.29
N THR A 93 -14.33 -3.44 -8.32
CA THR A 93 -14.94 -2.76 -7.16
C THR A 93 -15.63 -1.46 -7.57
N GLY A 94 -15.03 -0.71 -8.50
CA GLY A 94 -15.64 0.45 -9.14
C GLY A 94 -16.97 0.13 -9.83
N LEU A 95 -17.05 -1.01 -10.53
CA LEU A 95 -18.28 -1.47 -11.19
C LEU A 95 -19.41 -1.77 -10.20
N PHE A 96 -19.08 -2.32 -9.02
CA PHE A 96 -20.06 -2.59 -7.95
C PHE A 96 -20.47 -1.35 -7.15
N GLY A 97 -19.88 -0.18 -7.44
CA GLY A 97 -20.33 1.12 -6.95
C GLY A 97 -19.89 1.46 -5.53
N ARG A 98 -20.57 2.44 -4.94
CA ARG A 98 -20.12 3.17 -3.74
C ARG A 98 -19.66 2.27 -2.59
N HIS A 99 -20.44 1.25 -2.23
CA HIS A 99 -20.13 0.39 -1.08
C HIS A 99 -18.92 -0.51 -1.33
N ALA A 100 -18.77 -1.06 -2.54
CA ALA A 100 -17.61 -1.89 -2.88
C ALA A 100 -16.34 -1.06 -2.97
N ILE A 101 -16.41 0.13 -3.59
CA ILE A 101 -15.30 1.09 -3.62
C ILE A 101 -14.82 1.38 -2.20
N ALA A 102 -15.73 1.82 -1.35
CA ALA A 102 -15.37 2.27 -0.01
C ALA A 102 -14.90 1.12 0.90
N ALA A 103 -15.47 -0.08 0.75
CA ALA A 103 -14.99 -1.28 1.43
C ALA A 103 -13.56 -1.65 1.03
N THR A 104 -13.23 -1.55 -0.26
CA THR A 104 -11.88 -1.81 -0.75
C THR A 104 -10.90 -0.75 -0.27
N THR A 105 -11.26 0.53 -0.32
CA THR A 105 -10.42 1.63 0.20
C THR A 105 -10.05 1.39 1.66
N VAL A 106 -11.05 1.18 2.53
CA VAL A 106 -10.83 0.89 3.95
C VAL A 106 -10.00 -0.37 4.17
N ALA A 107 -10.20 -1.40 3.34
CA ALA A 107 -9.42 -2.63 3.46
C ALA A 107 -7.95 -2.42 3.07
N VAL A 108 -7.68 -1.64 2.02
CA VAL A 108 -6.31 -1.33 1.57
C VAL A 108 -5.60 -0.49 2.63
N GLU A 109 -6.19 0.63 3.06
CA GLU A 109 -5.62 1.53 4.07
C GLU A 109 -5.26 0.77 5.36
N ARG A 110 -6.17 -0.07 5.87
CA ARG A 110 -5.91 -0.88 7.08
C ARG A 110 -4.77 -1.85 6.90
N VAL A 111 -4.67 -2.48 5.74
CA VAL A 111 -3.62 -3.48 5.48
C VAL A 111 -2.27 -2.79 5.31
N VAL A 112 -2.22 -1.67 4.59
CA VAL A 112 -1.01 -0.85 4.41
C VAL A 112 -0.52 -0.34 5.75
N LEU A 113 -1.36 0.38 6.51
CA LEU A 113 -0.97 0.95 7.81
C LEU A 113 -0.44 -0.11 8.77
N ARG A 114 -1.16 -1.23 8.91
CA ARG A 114 -0.72 -2.36 9.74
C ARG A 114 0.63 -2.92 9.30
N HIS A 115 0.90 -2.98 7.99
CA HIS A 115 2.18 -3.48 7.48
C HIS A 115 3.32 -2.52 7.81
N LEU A 116 3.12 -1.22 7.55
CA LEU A 116 4.10 -0.18 7.84
C LEU A 116 4.44 -0.13 9.33
N GLU A 117 3.44 -0.17 10.21
CA GLU A 117 3.64 -0.21 11.66
C GLU A 117 4.47 -1.43 12.10
N HIS A 118 4.17 -2.61 11.54
CA HIS A 118 4.94 -3.82 11.85
C HIS A 118 6.39 -3.73 11.34
N GLN A 119 6.61 -3.16 10.16
CA GLN A 119 7.95 -2.97 9.62
C GLN A 119 8.78 -1.99 10.44
N LEU A 120 8.16 -0.93 11.00
CA LEU A 120 8.84 -0.01 11.91
C LEU A 120 9.41 -0.73 13.13
N GLU A 121 8.64 -1.63 13.75
CA GLU A 121 9.13 -2.45 14.88
C GLU A 121 10.35 -3.29 14.47
N GLN A 122 10.34 -3.81 13.24
CA GLN A 122 11.42 -4.68 12.76
C GLN A 122 12.66 -3.91 12.31
N LEU A 123 12.53 -2.67 11.83
CA LEU A 123 13.62 -1.85 11.29
C LEU A 123 14.27 -0.90 12.30
N ARG A 124 13.60 -0.59 13.40
CA ARG A 124 14.13 0.27 14.47
C ARG A 124 15.49 -0.24 14.98
N GLY A 125 16.48 0.66 15.00
CA GLY A 125 17.85 0.35 15.41
C GLY A 125 18.64 -0.50 14.40
N LYS A 126 18.09 -0.71 13.19
CA LYS A 126 18.75 -1.46 12.11
C LYS A 126 19.00 -0.61 10.87
N ASP A 127 18.03 0.22 10.48
CA ASP A 127 18.13 1.08 9.30
C ASP A 127 17.30 2.36 9.49
N ASP A 128 17.95 3.43 9.94
CA ASP A 128 17.28 4.69 10.26
C ASP A 128 16.67 5.38 9.02
N ALA A 129 17.27 5.19 7.84
CA ALA A 129 16.76 5.77 6.60
C ALA A 129 15.44 5.12 6.19
N ALA A 130 15.36 3.79 6.25
CA ALA A 130 14.12 3.05 6.02
C ALA A 130 13.05 3.39 7.06
N VAL A 131 13.43 3.52 8.35
CA VAL A 131 12.52 3.96 9.42
C VAL A 131 11.96 5.34 9.13
N MET A 132 12.79 6.32 8.79
CA MET A 132 12.33 7.68 8.49
C MET A 132 11.37 7.71 7.29
N ALA A 133 11.65 6.94 6.24
CA ALA A 133 10.74 6.83 5.10
C ALA A 133 9.37 6.31 5.51
N ILE A 134 9.32 5.19 6.25
CA ILE A 134 8.05 4.59 6.69
C ILE A 134 7.33 5.48 7.72
N GLU A 135 8.04 6.09 8.67
CA GLU A 135 7.42 6.98 9.67
C GLU A 135 6.75 8.18 9.04
N SER A 136 7.33 8.75 7.98
CA SER A 136 6.72 9.87 7.26
C SER A 136 5.38 9.50 6.63
N ILE A 137 5.26 8.28 6.11
CA ILE A 137 4.04 7.75 5.49
C ILE A 137 3.01 7.41 6.58
N VAL A 138 3.43 6.73 7.65
CA VAL A 138 2.54 6.39 8.78
C VAL A 138 1.96 7.63 9.45
N ALA A 139 2.73 8.71 9.56
CA ALA A 139 2.23 9.98 10.07
C ALA A 139 1.13 10.57 9.17
N GLU A 140 1.34 10.60 7.85
CA GLU A 140 0.34 11.06 6.89
C GLU A 140 -0.92 10.18 6.89
N GLU A 141 -0.75 8.86 6.93
CA GLU A 141 -1.86 7.89 6.99
C GLU A 141 -2.71 8.02 8.26
N ARG A 142 -2.08 8.27 9.42
CA ARG A 142 -2.81 8.47 10.68
C ARG A 142 -3.62 9.77 10.67
N ASP A 143 -3.02 10.86 10.17
CA ASP A 143 -3.70 12.15 10.05
C ASP A 143 -4.93 12.07 9.11
N HIS A 144 -4.92 11.16 8.14
CA HIS A 144 -6.04 10.89 7.23
C HIS A 144 -7.05 9.88 7.76
N HIS A 145 -6.62 8.82 8.45
CA HIS A 145 -7.52 7.78 8.98
C HIS A 145 -8.52 8.34 10.01
N ASP A 146 -8.12 9.36 10.77
CA ASP A 146 -9.01 10.08 11.71
C ASP A 146 -10.11 10.89 10.99
N GLN A 147 -9.96 11.18 9.69
CA GLN A 147 -10.92 11.94 8.89
C GLN A 147 -11.88 11.02 8.10
N SER A 148 -11.41 9.84 7.66
CA SER A 148 -12.19 8.92 6.81
C SER A 148 -13.09 7.95 7.60
N ALA A 149 -12.70 7.57 8.83
CA ALA A 149 -13.39 6.53 9.60
C ALA A 149 -14.83 6.90 10.02
N GLU A 150 -15.18 8.18 10.10
CA GLU A 150 -16.51 8.64 10.50
C GLU A 150 -17.51 8.75 9.32
N GLN A 151 -17.05 8.74 8.06
CA GLN A 151 -17.92 9.10 6.92
C GLN A 151 -18.42 7.93 6.07
N ILE A 152 -17.87 6.72 6.24
CA ILE A 152 -18.18 5.60 5.36
C ILE A 152 -19.04 4.56 6.09
N ASN A 153 -20.37 4.62 5.90
CA ASN A 153 -21.27 3.52 6.25
C ASN A 153 -21.07 2.37 5.24
N VAL A 154 -20.06 1.54 5.49
CA VAL A 154 -19.72 0.39 4.66
C VAL A 154 -20.72 -0.73 4.94
N ASP A 155 -21.32 -1.29 3.89
CA ASP A 155 -22.15 -2.49 4.05
C ASP A 155 -21.30 -3.65 4.61
N GLY A 156 -21.81 -4.29 5.66
CA GLY A 156 -21.17 -5.43 6.31
C GLY A 156 -20.91 -6.60 5.37
N PHE A 157 -21.69 -6.74 4.28
CA PHE A 157 -21.43 -7.77 3.27
C PHE A 157 -20.11 -7.53 2.54
N TRP A 158 -19.90 -6.32 2.01
CA TRP A 158 -18.72 -5.99 1.21
C TRP A 158 -17.44 -5.98 2.03
N SER A 159 -17.48 -5.46 3.25
CA SER A 159 -16.33 -5.50 4.16
C SER A 159 -15.91 -6.92 4.50
N ARG A 160 -16.86 -7.83 4.77
CA ARG A 160 -16.57 -9.25 5.03
C ARG A 160 -16.03 -9.99 3.81
N ALA A 161 -16.47 -9.62 2.61
CA ALA A 161 -16.01 -10.25 1.37
C ALA A 161 -14.61 -9.77 0.94
N LEU A 162 -14.34 -8.46 1.04
CA LEU A 162 -13.14 -7.85 0.47
C LEU A 162 -11.93 -7.86 1.41
N MET A 163 -12.13 -7.75 2.73
CA MET A 163 -11.01 -7.79 3.68
C MET A 163 -10.13 -9.04 3.54
N PRO A 164 -10.67 -10.27 3.47
CA PRO A 164 -9.85 -11.47 3.27
C PRO A 164 -9.13 -11.45 1.93
N ILE A 165 -9.79 -11.02 0.86
CA ILE A 165 -9.21 -10.96 -0.48
C ILE A 165 -8.01 -10.00 -0.48
N VAL A 166 -8.18 -8.79 0.05
CA VAL A 166 -7.11 -7.79 0.11
C VAL A 166 -5.97 -8.28 1.01
N SER A 167 -6.26 -8.86 2.18
CA SER A 167 -5.21 -9.40 3.06
C SER A 167 -4.42 -10.52 2.40
N ILE A 168 -5.08 -11.53 1.82
CA ILE A 168 -4.42 -12.66 1.15
C ILE A 168 -3.60 -12.18 -0.04
N SER A 169 -4.14 -11.27 -0.85
CA SER A 169 -3.45 -10.71 -2.01
C SER A 169 -2.18 -9.97 -1.57
N THR A 170 -2.28 -9.20 -0.50
CA THR A 170 -1.15 -8.43 0.05
C THR A 170 -0.10 -9.35 0.65
N GLU A 171 -0.50 -10.36 1.43
CA GLU A 171 0.41 -11.37 1.98
C GLU A 171 1.13 -12.16 0.89
N ALA A 172 0.45 -12.51 -0.20
CA ALA A 172 1.07 -13.17 -1.36
C ALA A 172 2.11 -12.27 -2.03
N VAL A 173 1.81 -10.98 -2.19
CA VAL A 173 2.76 -9.99 -2.73
C VAL A 173 3.99 -9.87 -1.84
N ILE A 174 3.79 -9.76 -0.52
CA ILE A 174 4.87 -9.72 0.46
C ILE A 174 5.71 -10.99 0.33
N TRP A 175 5.09 -12.17 0.32
CA TRP A 175 5.81 -13.44 0.20
C TRP A 175 6.66 -13.51 -1.08
N ILE A 176 6.09 -13.12 -2.23
CA ILE A 176 6.81 -13.10 -3.51
C ILE A 176 7.97 -12.09 -3.48
N GLY A 177 7.72 -10.88 -2.99
CA GLY A 177 8.73 -9.81 -2.97
C GLY A 177 9.83 -10.06 -1.94
N MET A 178 9.50 -10.69 -0.81
CA MET A 178 10.45 -11.11 0.20
C MET A 178 11.30 -12.30 -0.31
N LYS A 179 10.79 -13.19 -1.15
CA LYS A 179 11.59 -14.35 -1.62
C LYS A 179 12.63 -14.00 -2.71
N ALA A 180 12.64 -12.75 -3.21
CA ALA A 180 13.47 -12.27 -4.32
C ALA A 180 14.58 -11.31 -3.86
#